data_AF-A0A661U0C9-F1
#
_entry.id   AF-A0A661U0C9-F1
#
_cell.length_a   1.000
_cell.length_b   1.000
_cell.length_c   1.000
_cell.angle_alpha   90.00
_cell.angle_beta   90.00
_cell.angle_gamma   90.00
#
_symmetry.space_group_name_H-M   'P 1'
#
loop_
_entity.id
_entity.type
_entity.pdbx_description
1 polymer ?
#
loop_
_entity_poly.entity_id
_entity_poly.type
_entity_poly.pdbx_seq_one_letter_code
_entity_poly.pdbx_strand_id
1 'polypeptide(L)'
;MAKVKKFIFPGTTLLISLYISVLFTFGIIFGYITTLLFHKKIVEKGKLKPIFLKIGRWKIHLHHWLMGVSVISAFWLMGWFPLIPKFCLGALGGLVFHDIYSDREWYKIIVRK
;
A
#
# COMPACT_ATOMS: atom_id res chain seq x y z
N MET A 1 18.84 -38.03 14.72
CA MET A 1 18.35 -37.25 13.55
C MET A 1 16.96 -36.61 13.75
N ALA A 2 15.98 -37.26 14.40
CA ALA A 2 14.63 -36.72 14.56
C ALA A 2 14.53 -35.39 15.36
N LYS A 3 15.34 -35.22 16.43
CA LYS A 3 15.38 -33.98 17.23
C LYS A 3 15.96 -32.77 16.48
N VAL A 4 16.95 -33.01 15.61
CA VAL A 4 17.57 -31.99 14.77
C VAL A 4 16.60 -31.47 13.71
N LYS A 5 15.82 -32.38 13.08
CA LYS A 5 14.73 -32.00 12.16
C LYS A 5 13.61 -31.18 12.85
N LYS A 6 13.30 -31.48 14.13
CA LYS A 6 12.32 -30.73 14.94
C LYS A 6 12.71 -29.28 15.24
N PHE A 7 14.00 -28.93 15.21
CA PHE A 7 14.47 -27.56 15.46
C PHE A 7 14.80 -26.79 14.18
N ILE A 8 15.33 -27.47 13.17
CA ILE A 8 15.65 -26.83 11.87
C ILE A 8 14.37 -26.33 11.18
N PHE A 9 13.27 -27.09 11.23
CA PHE A 9 12.04 -26.72 10.53
C PHE A 9 11.33 -25.49 11.12
N PRO A 10 11.13 -25.36 12.45
CA PRO A 10 10.59 -24.12 13.03
C PRO A 10 11.57 -22.96 12.91
N GLY A 11 12.88 -23.20 13.11
CA GLY A 11 13.89 -22.15 13.03
C GLY A 11 13.98 -21.51 11.64
N THR A 12 13.99 -22.31 10.58
CA THR A 12 13.98 -21.82 9.20
C THR A 12 12.69 -21.08 8.86
N THR A 13 11.54 -21.60 9.30
CA THR A 13 10.23 -20.94 9.11
C THR A 13 10.20 -19.56 9.78
N LEU A 14 10.74 -19.45 11.00
CA LEU A 14 10.83 -18.18 11.73
C LEU A 14 11.76 -17.19 11.01
N LEU A 15 12.92 -17.64 10.54
CA LEU A 15 13.86 -16.78 9.81
C LEU A 15 13.27 -16.25 8.50
N ILE A 16 12.59 -17.11 7.73
CA ILE A 16 11.91 -16.71 6.48
C ILE A 16 10.77 -15.71 6.78
N SER A 17 9.97 -15.99 7.80
CA SER A 17 8.88 -15.10 8.23
C SER A 17 9.41 -13.73 8.65
N LEU A 18 10.51 -13.71 9.42
CA LEU A 18 11.17 -12.48 9.86
C LEU A 18 11.71 -11.70 8.66
N TYR A 19 12.42 -12.37 7.74
CA TYR A 19 12.95 -11.76 6.53
C TYR A 19 11.85 -11.10 5.68
N ILE A 20 10.75 -11.82 5.43
CA ILE A 20 9.59 -11.30 4.70
C ILE A 20 8.99 -10.09 5.42
N SER A 21 8.82 -10.18 6.74
CA SER A 21 8.23 -9.10 7.55
C SER A 21 9.09 -7.85 7.52
N VAL A 22 10.40 -7.99 7.62
CA VAL A 22 11.37 -6.88 7.54
C VAL A 22 11.30 -6.22 6.17
N LEU A 23 11.36 -6.98 5.08
CA LEU A 23 11.23 -6.42 3.72
C LEU A 23 9.91 -5.68 3.50
N PHE A 24 8.81 -6.28 3.95
CA PHE A 24 7.49 -5.68 3.85
C PHE A 24 7.40 -4.37 4.65
N THR A 25 7.94 -4.36 5.87
CA THR A 25 7.96 -3.16 6.74
C THR A 25 8.81 -2.05 6.15
N PHE A 26 10.01 -2.38 5.64
CA PHE A 26 10.84 -1.41 4.92
C PHE A 26 10.12 -0.86 3.69
N GLY A 27 9.39 -1.71 2.97
CA GLY A 27 8.51 -1.30 1.88
C GLY A 27 7.49 -0.27 2.35
N ILE A 28 6.77 -0.54 3.44
CA ILE A 28 5.77 0.39 4.02
C ILE A 28 6.40 1.74 4.34
N ILE A 29 7.50 1.74 5.09
CA ILE A 29 8.18 2.98 5.50
C ILE A 29 8.60 3.77 4.26
N PHE A 30 9.19 3.09 3.28
CA PHE A 30 9.61 3.70 2.02
C PHE A 30 8.42 4.29 1.25
N GLY A 31 7.34 3.52 1.06
CA GLY A 31 6.13 3.95 0.37
C GLY A 31 5.46 5.14 1.05
N TYR A 32 5.41 5.14 2.38
CA TYR A 32 4.84 6.24 3.16
C TYR A 32 5.66 7.52 2.99
N ILE A 33 6.98 7.45 3.19
CA ILE A 33 7.86 8.61 3.11
C ILE A 33 7.89 9.18 1.69
N THR A 34 7.99 8.33 0.67
CA THR A 34 7.99 8.78 -0.73
C THR A 34 6.68 9.46 -1.11
N THR A 35 5.53 8.91 -0.68
CA THR A 35 4.22 9.53 -0.90
C THR A 35 4.10 10.86 -0.15
N LEU A 36 4.58 10.93 1.09
CA LEU A 36 4.61 12.17 1.87
C LEU A 36 5.44 13.27 1.20
N LEU A 37 6.63 12.93 0.71
CA LEU A 37 7.49 13.87 -0.01
C LEU A 37 6.86 14.31 -1.34
N PHE A 38 6.21 13.38 -2.05
CA PHE A 38 5.48 13.68 -3.27
C PHE A 38 4.33 14.65 -3.01
N HIS A 39 3.51 14.37 -1.99
CA HIS A 39 2.38 15.21 -1.61
C HIS A 39 2.82 16.64 -1.29
N LYS A 40 3.82 16.80 -0.41
CA LYS A 40 4.36 18.12 -0.03
C LYS A 40 5.00 18.89 -1.18
N LYS A 41 5.72 18.20 -2.07
CA LYS A 41 6.47 18.88 -3.15
C LYS A 41 5.61 19.21 -4.37
N ILE A 42 4.62 18.38 -4.68
CA ILE A 42 3.90 18.44 -5.96
C ILE A 42 2.44 18.81 -5.73
N VAL A 43 1.74 18.12 -4.84
CA VAL A 43 0.30 18.31 -4.62
C VAL A 43 0.03 19.61 -3.87
N GLU A 44 0.70 19.86 -2.74
CA GLU A 44 0.53 21.11 -1.97
C GLU A 44 0.94 22.36 -2.76
N LYS A 45 1.91 22.22 -3.68
CA LYS A 45 2.31 23.31 -4.59
C LYS A 45 1.35 23.53 -5.77
N GLY A 46 0.22 22.81 -5.79
CA GLY A 46 -0.79 22.91 -6.84
C GLY A 46 -0.36 22.38 -8.21
N LYS A 47 0.76 21.64 -8.29
CA LYS A 47 1.30 21.14 -9.56
C LYS A 47 0.53 19.93 -10.09
N LEU A 48 -0.17 19.21 -9.22
CA LEU A 48 -0.98 18.06 -9.59
C LEU A 48 -2.38 18.23 -9.00
N LYS A 49 -3.39 18.26 -9.88
CA LYS A 49 -4.79 18.37 -9.47
C LYS A 49 -5.32 17.00 -9.08
N PRO A 50 -6.18 16.91 -8.05
CA PRO A 50 -6.78 15.64 -7.66
C PRO A 50 -7.68 15.08 -8.77
N ILE A 51 -7.80 13.75 -8.83
CA ILE A 51 -8.54 13.07 -9.88
C ILE A 51 -10.01 12.96 -9.45
N PHE A 52 -10.90 13.67 -10.16
CA PHE A 52 -12.33 13.60 -9.92
C PHE A 52 -13.05 12.97 -11.11
N LEU A 53 -13.78 11.89 -10.86
CA LEU A 53 -14.73 11.31 -11.81
C LEU A 53 -16.11 11.92 -11.55
N LYS A 54 -16.73 12.49 -12.59
CA LYS A 54 -18.09 13.06 -12.52
C LYS A 54 -19.07 12.05 -13.07
N ILE A 55 -20.02 11.60 -12.23
CA ILE A 55 -21.09 10.69 -12.62
C ILE A 55 -22.42 11.36 -12.27
N GLY A 56 -23.03 12.03 -13.26
CA GLY A 56 -24.26 12.81 -13.07
C GLY A 56 -24.10 13.91 -12.01
N ARG A 57 -24.84 13.79 -10.90
CA ARG A 57 -24.82 14.72 -9.75
C ARG A 57 -23.72 14.40 -8.72
N TRP A 58 -23.00 13.30 -8.92
CA TRP A 58 -21.98 12.82 -7.99
C TRP A 58 -20.57 13.13 -8.52
N LYS A 59 -19.68 13.50 -7.62
CA LYS A 59 -18.24 13.58 -7.86
C LYS A 59 -17.57 12.51 -7.02
N ILE A 60 -16.84 11.61 -7.67
CA ILE A 60 -16.03 10.60 -7.01
C ILE A 60 -14.59 11.13 -7.01
N HIS A 61 -14.03 11.32 -5.83
CA HIS A 61 -12.63 11.65 -5.65
C HIS A 61 -11.81 10.36 -5.58
N LEU A 62 -10.93 10.16 -6.56
CA LEU A 62 -10.04 9.01 -6.57
C LEU A 62 -8.84 9.29 -5.66
N HIS A 63 -9.01 8.96 -4.39
CA HIS A 63 -7.95 8.91 -3.39
C HIS A 63 -6.89 7.87 -3.74
N HIS A 64 -5.63 8.14 -3.45
CA HIS A 64 -4.55 7.22 -3.81
C HIS A 64 -4.59 5.94 -2.99
N TRP A 65 -5.15 5.94 -1.79
CA TRP A 65 -5.41 4.69 -1.07
C TRP A 65 -6.35 3.75 -1.82
N LEU A 66 -7.40 4.29 -2.46
CA LEU A 66 -8.36 3.48 -3.21
C LEU A 66 -7.69 2.88 -4.46
N MET A 67 -6.83 3.64 -5.12
CA MET A 67 -6.00 3.14 -6.21
C MET A 67 -5.04 2.04 -5.74
N GLY A 68 -4.34 2.26 -4.61
CA GLY A 68 -3.43 1.27 -4.02
C GLY A 68 -4.14 -0.05 -3.67
N VAL A 69 -5.29 0.04 -3.00
CA VAL A 69 -6.11 -1.14 -2.65
C VAL A 69 -6.63 -1.84 -3.91
N SER A 70 -7.04 -1.09 -4.94
CA SER A 70 -7.52 -1.67 -6.20
C SER A 70 -6.43 -2.46 -6.92
N VAL A 71 -5.20 -1.91 -6.97
CA VAL A 71 -4.03 -2.60 -7.56
C VAL A 71 -3.70 -3.86 -6.78
N ILE A 72 -3.64 -3.78 -5.44
CA ILE A 72 -3.40 -4.94 -4.58
C ILE A 72 -4.46 -6.03 -4.80
N SER A 73 -5.73 -5.65 -4.86
CA SER A 73 -6.86 -6.57 -5.07
C SER A 73 -6.81 -7.22 -6.45
N ALA A 74 -6.48 -6.46 -7.49
CA ALA A 74 -6.34 -7.01 -8.85
C ALA A 74 -5.26 -8.10 -8.90
N PHE A 75 -4.09 -7.84 -8.30
CA PHE A 75 -3.03 -8.85 -8.23
C PHE A 75 -3.43 -10.09 -7.43
N TRP A 76 -4.23 -9.93 -6.38
CA TRP A 76 -4.75 -11.05 -5.62
C TRP A 76 -5.74 -11.89 -6.45
N LEU A 77 -6.71 -11.25 -7.11
CA LEU A 77 -7.70 -11.93 -7.95
C LEU A 77 -7.09 -12.66 -9.15
N MET A 78 -5.99 -12.14 -9.70
CA MET A 78 -5.25 -12.77 -10.80
C MET A 78 -4.30 -13.88 -10.34
N GLY A 79 -4.18 -14.13 -9.03
CA GLY A 79 -3.25 -15.12 -8.48
C GLY A 79 -1.77 -14.71 -8.57
N TRP A 80 -1.48 -13.45 -8.91
CA TRP A 80 -0.12 -12.92 -9.08
C TRP A 80 0.48 -12.38 -7.79
N PHE A 81 -0.29 -12.32 -6.71
CA PHE A 81 0.15 -11.85 -5.40
C PHE A 81 1.45 -12.51 -4.88
N PRO A 82 1.70 -13.82 -5.07
CA PRO A 82 2.97 -14.43 -4.67
C PRO A 82 4.18 -13.94 -5.45
N LEU A 83 3.99 -13.48 -6.70
CA LEU A 83 5.05 -13.01 -7.61
C LEU A 83 5.55 -11.60 -7.26
N ILE A 84 4.78 -10.84 -6.47
CA ILE A 84 5.13 -9.47 -6.12
C ILE A 84 6.22 -9.48 -5.05
N PRO A 85 7.34 -8.76 -5.27
CA PRO A 85 8.34 -8.54 -4.22
C PRO A 85 7.69 -7.96 -2.97
N LYS A 86 7.98 -8.54 -1.80
CA LYS A 86 7.34 -8.14 -0.53
C LYS A 86 7.60 -6.68 -0.18
N PHE A 87 8.76 -6.17 -0.59
CA PHE A 87 9.07 -4.74 -0.54
C PHE A 87 8.07 -3.89 -1.35
N CYS A 88 7.79 -4.24 -2.61
CA CYS A 88 6.85 -3.50 -3.47
C CYS A 88 5.42 -3.55 -2.91
N LEU A 89 5.00 -4.71 -2.41
CA LEU A 89 3.71 -4.85 -1.74
C LEU A 89 3.63 -3.98 -0.48
N GLY A 90 4.71 -3.95 0.31
CA GLY A 90 4.85 -3.03 1.43
C GLY A 90 4.75 -1.57 1.01
N ALA A 91 5.43 -1.18 -0.07
CA ALA A 91 5.41 0.19 -0.59
C ALA A 91 4.00 0.63 -1.03
N LEU A 92 3.23 -0.25 -1.67
CA LEU A 92 1.81 -0.01 -1.96
C LEU A 92 1.00 0.18 -0.66
N GLY A 93 1.26 -0.63 0.37
CA GLY A 93 0.68 -0.45 1.70
C GLY A 93 1.06 0.89 2.34
N GLY A 94 2.31 1.33 2.20
CA GLY A 94 2.79 2.63 2.68
C GLY A 94 2.07 3.81 2.01
N LEU A 95 1.78 3.70 0.71
CA LEU A 95 0.98 4.69 -0.03
C LEU A 95 -0.46 4.75 0.49
N VAL A 96 -1.08 3.59 0.76
CA VAL A 96 -2.42 3.50 1.37
C VAL A 96 -2.43 4.14 2.76
N PHE A 97 -1.44 3.81 3.59
CA PHE A 97 -1.32 4.38 4.94
C PHE A 97 -1.07 5.88 4.93
N HIS A 98 -0.32 6.40 3.96
CA HIS A 98 -0.14 7.85 3.84
C HIS A 98 -1.47 8.57 3.74
N ASP A 99 -2.39 8.10 2.89
CA ASP A 99 -3.71 8.72 2.75
C ASP A 99 -4.53 8.62 4.04
N ILE A 100 -4.62 7.43 4.61
CA ILE A 100 -5.47 7.17 5.78
C ILE A 100 -5.01 7.98 7.01
N TYR A 101 -3.69 8.15 7.19
CA TYR A 101 -3.12 8.83 8.35
C TYR A 101 -2.80 10.32 8.13
N SER A 102 -2.57 10.76 6.89
CA SER A 102 -2.18 12.16 6.61
C SER A 102 -3.27 12.99 5.95
N ASP A 103 -4.21 12.38 5.21
CA ASP A 103 -5.33 13.09 4.59
C ASP A 103 -6.55 13.09 5.54
N ARG A 104 -7.13 14.26 5.84
CA ARG A 104 -8.32 14.37 6.69
C ARG A 104 -9.61 13.98 5.97
N GLU A 105 -9.58 13.91 4.65
CA GLU A 105 -10.73 13.63 3.78
C GLU A 105 -10.65 12.26 3.10
N TRP A 106 -9.77 11.37 3.57
CA TRP A 106 -9.57 10.03 3.00
C TRP A 106 -10.87 9.22 2.83
N TYR A 107 -11.83 9.39 3.73
CA TYR A 107 -13.14 8.71 3.70
C TYR A 107 -14.16 9.38 2.76
N LYS A 108 -13.92 10.63 2.34
CA LYS A 108 -14.81 11.38 1.44
C LYS A 108 -14.54 10.98 -0.01
N ILE A 109 -14.92 9.76 -0.36
CA ILE A 109 -14.77 9.23 -1.72
C ILE A 109 -15.86 9.80 -2.63
N ILE A 110 -17.10 9.88 -2.13
CA ILE A 110 -18.26 10.35 -2.89
C ILE A 110 -18.71 11.68 -2.32
N VAL A 111 -18.65 12.71 -3.14
CA VAL A 111 -19.11 14.05 -2.81
C VAL A 111 -20.28 14.40 -3.73
N ARG A 112 -21.42 14.75 -3.15
CA ARG A 112 -22.56 15.27 -3.91
C ARG A 112 -22.26 16.70 -4.33
N LYS A 113 -22.48 17.01 -5.61
CA LYS A 113 -22.34 18.39 -6.12
C LYS A 113 -23.54 19.24 -5.70
#